data_AF-A0A2U3XJL0-F1
#
_entry.id   AF-A0A2U3XJL0-F1
#
_cell.length_a   1.000
_cell.length_b   1.000
_cell.length_c   1.000
_cell.angle_alpha   90.00
_cell.angle_beta   90.00
_cell.angle_gamma   90.00
#
_symmetry.space_group_name_H-M   'P 1'
#
loop_
_entity.id
_entity.type
_entity.pdbx_description
1 polymer ?
#
loop_
_entity_poly.entity_id
_entity_poly.type
_entity_poly.pdbx_seq_one_letter_code
_entity_poly.pdbx_strand_id
1 'polypeptide(L)'
;MSGDTCLCPASGAKPKPSGFKGGGLGNKYVQLNVGGSLYYTTVRALTRHDTMLKAMFSGRMEVLTDKEGWILIDRCGKHFGTILNYLRDDTIILPQNRQEIKELMAEAKYYLIQGLVSVCQTALQDKKDSYQPVCNIPIITSLKEEERLIESSTKPVVKLLYNRSNNKYSYTSNSDDHLLKNIELFDKLSLRFNGRVLFIKDVIGDEICCWSFYGQGRKLAEVCCTSIVYATEKKQTKVEFPEARIYEETLNVLLYETPRVPDNSLLEATSRSRSQASPSEDEETFELRDRVRRIHVKRYSTYDDRQLGHQSTHRD
;
A
#
# COMPACT_ATOMS: atom_id res chain seq x y z
N MET A 1 -7.90 -42.97 -50.68
CA MET A 1 -8.67 -43.71 -49.67
C MET A 1 -7.83 -43.80 -48.42
N SER A 2 -8.50 -43.78 -47.27
CA SER A 2 -7.97 -43.85 -45.89
C SER A 2 -7.61 -42.49 -45.28
N GLY A 3 -8.59 -41.94 -44.57
CA GLY A 3 -8.44 -40.83 -43.63
C GLY A 3 -8.23 -41.36 -42.21
N ASP A 4 -7.36 -40.70 -41.46
CA ASP A 4 -7.14 -40.98 -40.06
C ASP A 4 -8.11 -40.18 -39.20
N THR A 5 -8.91 -40.94 -38.46
CA THR A 5 -9.98 -40.47 -37.59
C THR A 5 -9.41 -40.14 -36.22
N CYS A 6 -9.74 -38.94 -35.75
CA CYS A 6 -9.49 -38.46 -34.41
C CYS A 6 -10.20 -39.37 -33.38
N LEU A 7 -9.44 -40.04 -32.51
CA LEU A 7 -9.97 -40.83 -31.40
C LEU A 7 -10.10 -39.94 -30.16
N CYS A 8 -11.31 -39.46 -29.90
CA CYS A 8 -11.71 -39.00 -28.58
C CYS A 8 -11.96 -40.22 -27.67
N PRO A 9 -11.42 -40.29 -26.44
CA PRO A 9 -11.95 -41.19 -25.43
C PRO A 9 -13.18 -40.55 -24.79
N ALA A 10 -14.37 -41.06 -25.14
CA ALA A 10 -15.58 -40.85 -24.38
C ALA A 10 -15.58 -41.76 -23.14
N SER A 11 -15.77 -41.19 -21.95
CA SER A 11 -16.75 -41.65 -20.94
C SER A 11 -16.43 -41.05 -19.56
N GLY A 12 -16.75 -39.77 -19.37
CA GLY A 12 -16.91 -39.18 -18.04
C GLY A 12 -18.18 -39.71 -17.40
N ALA A 13 -18.05 -40.51 -16.34
CA ALA A 13 -19.18 -41.00 -15.57
C ALA A 13 -19.99 -39.82 -15.02
N LYS A 14 -21.29 -39.76 -15.33
CA LYS A 14 -22.20 -38.73 -14.81
C LYS A 14 -22.37 -38.88 -13.29
N PRO A 15 -22.35 -37.77 -12.51
CA PRO A 15 -22.64 -37.81 -11.09
C PRO A 15 -24.07 -38.34 -10.86
N LYS A 16 -24.25 -39.19 -9.85
CA LYS A 16 -25.55 -39.80 -9.54
C LYS A 16 -26.32 -38.89 -8.56
N PRO A 17 -27.57 -38.52 -8.84
CA PRO A 17 -28.44 -37.92 -7.84
C PRO A 17 -28.78 -39.00 -6.81
N SER A 18 -28.43 -38.78 -5.54
CA SER A 18 -28.76 -39.69 -4.45
C SER A 18 -29.37 -38.90 -3.30
N GLY A 19 -30.54 -39.31 -2.81
CA GLY A 19 -31.18 -38.70 -1.65
C GLY A 19 -30.41 -39.02 -0.37
N PHE A 20 -30.03 -37.99 0.38
CA PHE A 20 -29.39 -38.15 1.68
C PHE A 20 -30.45 -38.61 2.71
N LYS A 21 -30.40 -39.87 3.16
CA LYS A 21 -31.36 -40.41 4.15
C LYS A 21 -31.05 -39.84 5.54
N GLY A 22 -31.82 -38.82 5.93
CA GLY A 22 -31.76 -38.18 7.24
C GLY A 22 -32.32 -39.08 8.35
N GLY A 23 -31.43 -39.73 9.10
CA GLY A 23 -31.75 -40.39 10.36
C GLY A 23 -30.61 -40.22 11.36
N GLY A 24 -30.80 -39.34 12.36
CA GLY A 24 -29.95 -39.20 13.56
C GLY A 24 -28.45 -38.94 13.32
N LEU A 25 -28.06 -37.77 12.80
CA LEU A 25 -26.68 -37.49 12.35
C LEU A 25 -26.01 -36.24 12.96
N GLY A 26 -26.42 -35.79 14.14
CA GLY A 26 -25.94 -34.53 14.73
C GLY A 26 -24.41 -34.38 14.88
N ASN A 27 -23.62 -35.44 14.79
CA ASN A 27 -22.14 -35.38 14.88
C ASN A 27 -21.39 -36.01 13.69
N LYS A 28 -22.06 -36.36 12.58
CA LYS A 28 -21.34 -36.91 11.42
C LYS A 28 -20.65 -35.82 10.62
N TYR A 29 -19.41 -36.09 10.22
CA TYR A 29 -18.66 -35.27 9.30
C TYR A 29 -19.15 -35.47 7.88
N VAL A 30 -19.10 -34.39 7.10
CA VAL A 30 -19.45 -34.35 5.68
C VAL A 30 -18.38 -33.59 4.91
N GLN A 31 -18.20 -34.02 3.67
CA GLN A 31 -17.23 -33.50 2.72
C GLN A 31 -17.97 -32.72 1.64
N LEU A 32 -17.60 -31.45 1.44
CA LEU A 32 -18.18 -30.58 0.42
C LEU A 32 -17.11 -30.10 -0.55
N ASN A 33 -17.43 -30.10 -1.84
CA ASN A 33 -16.63 -29.49 -2.88
C ASN A 33 -17.42 -28.32 -3.48
N VAL A 34 -16.98 -27.10 -3.18
CA VAL A 34 -17.61 -25.85 -3.58
C VAL A 34 -16.78 -25.21 -4.70
N GLY A 35 -17.14 -25.49 -5.95
CA GLY A 35 -16.44 -24.98 -7.13
C GLY A 35 -14.94 -25.28 -7.14
N GLY A 36 -14.53 -26.45 -6.66
CA GLY A 36 -13.13 -26.87 -6.54
C GLY A 36 -12.49 -26.64 -5.17
N SER A 37 -13.16 -25.91 -4.26
CA SER A 37 -12.69 -25.71 -2.89
C SER A 37 -13.24 -26.79 -1.96
N LEU A 38 -12.35 -27.52 -1.31
CA LEU A 38 -12.69 -28.67 -0.48
C LEU A 38 -12.90 -28.25 0.99
N TYR A 39 -14.03 -28.66 1.57
CA TYR A 39 -14.40 -28.36 2.94
C TYR A 39 -14.83 -29.60 3.71
N TYR A 40 -14.44 -29.63 4.98
CA TYR A 40 -14.88 -30.62 5.96
C TYR A 40 -15.66 -29.91 7.06
N THR A 41 -16.86 -30.40 7.34
CA THR A 41 -17.69 -29.84 8.41
C THR A 41 -18.63 -30.90 8.96
N THR A 42 -19.40 -30.57 10.00
CA THR A 42 -20.40 -31.47 10.58
C THR A 42 -21.78 -31.15 10.05
N VAL A 43 -22.65 -32.17 9.95
CA VAL A 43 -24.07 -31.97 9.58
C VAL A 43 -24.72 -30.95 10.52
N ARG A 44 -24.40 -30.97 11.81
CA ARG A 44 -24.92 -30.03 12.80
C ARG A 44 -24.63 -28.57 12.47
N ALA A 45 -23.43 -28.24 11.99
CA ALA A 45 -23.13 -26.87 11.57
C ALA A 45 -24.02 -26.44 10.39
N LEU A 46 -24.20 -27.33 9.41
CA LEU A 46 -25.01 -27.04 8.21
C LEU A 46 -26.52 -26.97 8.48
N THR A 47 -27.00 -27.69 9.51
CA THR A 47 -28.42 -27.72 9.88
C THR A 47 -28.80 -26.81 11.04
N ARG A 48 -27.85 -26.06 11.62
CA ARG A 48 -28.08 -25.17 12.77
C ARG A 48 -29.08 -24.06 12.43
N HIS A 49 -28.96 -23.49 11.23
CA HIS A 49 -29.80 -22.39 10.76
C HIS A 49 -30.76 -22.83 9.67
N ASP A 50 -31.89 -22.13 9.55
CA ASP A 50 -32.85 -22.38 8.47
C ASP A 50 -32.35 -21.78 7.15
N THR A 51 -31.60 -22.59 6.41
CA THR A 51 -30.84 -22.20 5.21
C THR A 51 -31.02 -23.22 4.10
N MET A 52 -30.61 -22.87 2.87
CA MET A 52 -30.56 -23.83 1.76
C MET A 52 -29.72 -25.07 2.11
N LEU A 53 -28.62 -24.88 2.84
CA LEU A 53 -27.75 -25.98 3.27
C LEU A 53 -28.51 -26.94 4.20
N LYS A 54 -29.33 -26.45 5.13
CA LYS A 54 -30.20 -27.33 5.94
C LYS A 54 -31.16 -28.15 5.07
N ALA A 55 -31.70 -27.59 3.99
CA ALA A 55 -32.55 -28.33 3.05
C ALA A 55 -31.78 -29.45 2.32
N MET A 56 -30.55 -29.18 1.87
CA MET A 56 -29.65 -30.17 1.26
C MET A 56 -29.39 -31.36 2.20
N PHE A 57 -29.09 -31.07 3.46
CA PHE A 57 -28.66 -32.09 4.44
C PHE A 57 -29.81 -32.69 5.27
N SER A 58 -31.04 -32.21 5.09
CA SER A 58 -32.26 -32.80 5.68
C SER A 58 -32.94 -33.85 4.79
N GLY A 59 -32.39 -34.10 3.59
CA GLY A 59 -32.96 -35.03 2.61
C GLY A 59 -34.17 -34.49 1.86
N ARG A 60 -34.47 -33.18 2.00
CA ARG A 60 -35.58 -32.51 1.32
C ARG A 60 -35.21 -32.01 -0.08
N MET A 61 -33.92 -32.02 -0.42
CA MET A 61 -33.40 -31.58 -1.69
C MET A 61 -32.41 -32.60 -2.23
N GLU A 62 -32.42 -32.82 -3.54
CA GLU A 62 -31.45 -33.67 -4.20
C GLU A 62 -30.07 -33.00 -4.16
N VAL A 63 -29.05 -33.79 -3.82
CA VAL A 63 -27.65 -33.35 -3.81
C VAL A 63 -26.85 -34.19 -4.79
N LEU A 64 -25.94 -33.55 -5.51
CA LEU A 64 -25.00 -34.24 -6.39
C LEU A 64 -23.81 -34.69 -5.55
N THR A 65 -23.49 -35.96 -5.64
CA THR A 65 -22.36 -36.56 -4.94
C THR A 65 -21.44 -37.23 -5.95
N ASP A 66 -20.13 -37.00 -5.82
CA ASP A 66 -19.14 -37.69 -6.63
C ASP A 66 -18.88 -39.13 -6.13
N LYS A 67 -18.13 -39.92 -6.91
CA LYS A 67 -17.75 -41.32 -6.60
C LYS A 67 -17.01 -41.45 -5.27
N GLU A 68 -16.30 -40.41 -4.86
CA GLU A 68 -15.54 -40.33 -3.62
C GLU A 68 -16.38 -39.88 -2.41
N GLY A 69 -17.66 -39.53 -2.61
CA GLY A 69 -18.55 -39.08 -1.52
C GLY A 69 -18.58 -37.56 -1.29
N TRP A 70 -17.91 -36.78 -2.13
CA TRP A 70 -17.96 -35.31 -2.07
C TRP A 70 -19.30 -34.78 -2.54
N ILE A 71 -19.94 -33.95 -1.71
CA ILE A 71 -21.15 -33.22 -2.10
C ILE A 71 -20.73 -32.01 -2.93
N LEU A 72 -21.22 -31.95 -4.16
CA LEU A 72 -20.83 -30.93 -5.14
C LEU A 72 -21.77 -29.73 -5.07
N ILE A 73 -21.18 -28.54 -4.94
CA ILE A 73 -21.86 -27.26 -5.01
C ILE A 73 -21.22 -26.43 -6.12
N ASP A 74 -22.01 -26.08 -7.13
CA ASP A 74 -21.57 -25.28 -8.28
C ASP A 74 -21.55 -23.78 -7.93
N ARG A 75 -20.68 -23.39 -7.00
CA ARG A 75 -20.48 -22.02 -6.51
C ARG A 75 -19.01 -21.75 -6.24
N CYS A 76 -18.64 -20.47 -6.14
CA CYS A 76 -17.27 -20.08 -5.79
C CYS A 76 -16.98 -20.37 -4.30
N GLY A 77 -15.96 -21.19 -4.03
CA GLY A 77 -15.56 -21.52 -2.67
C GLY A 77 -14.87 -20.41 -1.88
N LYS A 78 -14.42 -19.31 -2.53
CA LYS A 78 -13.60 -18.24 -1.91
C LYS A 78 -14.11 -17.79 -0.53
N HIS A 79 -15.43 -17.58 -0.40
CA HIS A 79 -16.08 -17.05 0.81
C HIS A 79 -16.80 -18.12 1.64
N PHE A 80 -16.75 -19.39 1.21
CA PHE A 80 -17.51 -20.47 1.83
C PHE A 80 -16.99 -20.82 3.24
N GLY A 81 -15.68 -20.67 3.48
CA GLY A 81 -15.13 -20.81 4.83
C GLY A 81 -15.74 -19.83 5.83
N THR A 82 -15.95 -18.57 5.41
CA THR A 82 -16.58 -17.54 6.22
C THR A 82 -18.05 -17.84 6.48
N ILE A 83 -18.76 -18.38 5.49
CA ILE A 83 -20.14 -18.87 5.64
C ILE A 83 -20.21 -20.00 6.68
N LEU A 84 -19.28 -20.96 6.62
CA LEU A 84 -19.23 -22.04 7.61
C LEU A 84 -18.97 -21.53 9.03
N ASN A 85 -18.09 -20.53 9.20
CA ASN A 85 -17.84 -19.93 10.51
C ASN A 85 -19.10 -19.25 11.06
N TYR A 86 -19.82 -18.50 10.22
CA TYR A 86 -21.09 -17.91 10.61
C TYR A 86 -22.11 -18.97 11.06
N LEU A 87 -22.24 -20.07 10.32
CA LEU A 87 -23.12 -21.18 10.68
C LEU A 87 -22.67 -21.96 11.93
N ARG A 88 -21.41 -21.80 12.37
CA ARG A 88 -20.89 -22.46 13.57
C ARG A 88 -21.08 -21.60 14.81
N ASP A 89 -20.80 -20.31 14.72
CA ASP A 89 -20.61 -19.46 15.89
C ASP A 89 -21.59 -18.28 15.95
N ASP A 90 -22.49 -18.13 14.97
CA ASP A 90 -23.36 -16.95 14.81
C ASP A 90 -22.61 -15.61 14.72
N THR A 91 -21.30 -15.67 14.56
CA THR A 91 -20.41 -14.51 14.49
C THR A 91 -19.60 -14.55 13.21
N ILE A 92 -19.27 -13.37 12.69
CA ILE A 92 -18.49 -13.23 11.48
C ILE A 92 -17.54 -12.04 11.58
N ILE A 93 -16.30 -12.26 11.16
CA ILE A 93 -15.35 -11.18 10.90
C ILE A 93 -15.54 -10.79 9.44
N LEU A 94 -16.14 -9.62 9.20
CA LEU A 94 -16.35 -9.13 7.84
C LEU A 94 -15.03 -8.72 7.19
N PRO A 95 -14.86 -8.97 5.88
CA PRO A 95 -13.72 -8.43 5.12
C PRO A 95 -13.67 -6.90 5.16
N GLN A 96 -12.47 -6.33 5.11
CA GLN A 96 -12.32 -4.87 5.06
C GLN A 96 -12.66 -4.28 3.69
N ASN A 97 -12.42 -5.05 2.64
CA ASN A 97 -12.66 -4.65 1.26
C ASN A 97 -14.16 -4.68 0.92
N ARG A 98 -14.69 -3.57 0.39
CA ARG A 98 -16.10 -3.44 -0.02
C ARG A 98 -16.49 -4.45 -1.09
N GLN A 99 -15.59 -4.78 -2.01
CA GLN A 99 -15.85 -5.75 -3.07
C GLN A 99 -16.04 -7.17 -2.50
N GLU A 100 -15.20 -7.55 -1.54
CA GLU A 100 -15.30 -8.84 -0.86
C GLU A 100 -16.58 -8.97 -0.02
N ILE A 101 -17.03 -7.89 0.64
CA ILE A 101 -18.33 -7.89 1.34
C ILE A 101 -19.48 -8.11 0.34
N LYS A 102 -19.43 -7.51 -0.86
CA LYS A 102 -20.46 -7.74 -1.90
C LYS A 102 -20.45 -9.18 -2.40
N GLU A 103 -19.27 -9.76 -2.63
CA GLU A 103 -19.11 -11.16 -3.03
C GLU A 103 -19.67 -12.10 -1.95
N LEU A 104 -19.30 -11.90 -0.69
CA LEU A 104 -19.83 -12.64 0.45
C LEU A 104 -21.36 -12.51 0.56
N MET A 105 -21.89 -11.30 0.38
CA MET A 105 -23.34 -11.06 0.39
C MET A 105 -24.06 -11.82 -0.73
N ALA A 106 -23.46 -11.93 -1.91
CA ALA A 106 -24.04 -12.69 -3.02
C ALA A 106 -24.12 -14.19 -2.69
N GLU A 107 -23.08 -14.76 -2.08
CA GLU A 107 -23.11 -16.15 -1.60
C GLU A 107 -24.10 -16.34 -0.44
N ALA A 108 -24.15 -15.42 0.52
CA ALA A 108 -25.11 -15.47 1.63
C ALA A 108 -26.57 -15.45 1.12
N LYS A 109 -26.86 -14.69 0.06
CA LYS A 109 -28.16 -14.70 -0.63
C LYS A 109 -28.43 -16.04 -1.31
N TYR A 110 -27.43 -16.62 -1.97
CA TYR A 110 -27.56 -17.93 -2.62
C TYR A 110 -27.91 -19.03 -1.61
N TYR A 111 -27.19 -19.11 -0.48
CA TYR A 111 -27.46 -20.10 0.58
C TYR A 111 -28.65 -19.75 1.49
N LEU A 112 -29.35 -18.65 1.21
CA LEU A 112 -30.51 -18.15 1.96
C LEU A 112 -30.21 -17.85 3.45
N ILE A 113 -29.02 -17.33 3.75
CA ILE A 113 -28.59 -17.01 5.11
C ILE A 113 -28.99 -15.57 5.45
N GLN A 114 -30.24 -15.36 5.82
CA GLN A 114 -30.83 -14.02 6.02
C GLN A 114 -30.07 -13.15 7.04
N GLY A 115 -29.63 -13.73 8.16
CA GLY A 115 -28.86 -13.00 9.17
C GLY A 115 -27.54 -12.45 8.62
N LEU A 116 -26.83 -13.24 7.80
CA LEU A 116 -25.58 -12.81 7.17
C LEU A 116 -25.82 -11.76 6.08
N VAL A 117 -26.92 -11.88 5.32
CA VAL A 117 -27.30 -10.86 4.32
C VAL A 117 -27.54 -9.50 5.00
N SER A 118 -28.28 -9.48 6.11
CA SER A 118 -28.53 -8.27 6.89
C SER A 118 -27.23 -7.64 7.39
N VAL A 119 -26.33 -8.44 8.00
CA VAL A 119 -25.02 -7.98 8.49
C VAL A 119 -24.18 -7.37 7.37
N CYS A 120 -24.12 -8.02 6.20
CA CYS A 120 -23.38 -7.48 5.04
C CYS A 120 -24.02 -6.18 4.51
N GLN A 121 -25.34 -6.10 4.49
CA GLN A 121 -26.06 -4.93 3.99
C GLN A 121 -25.85 -3.71 4.90
N THR A 122 -25.92 -3.88 6.22
CA THR A 122 -25.61 -2.84 7.19
C THR A 122 -24.16 -2.35 7.02
N ALA A 123 -23.20 -3.27 6.94
CA ALA A 123 -21.79 -2.91 6.73
C ALA A 123 -21.52 -2.18 5.41
N LEU A 124 -22.31 -2.45 4.35
CA LEU A 124 -22.23 -1.73 3.07
C LEU A 124 -22.93 -0.36 3.10
N GLN A 125 -23.94 -0.19 3.95
CA GLN A 125 -24.66 1.07 4.14
C GLN A 125 -23.85 2.03 5.00
N ASP A 126 -23.26 1.56 6.11
CA ASP A 126 -22.35 2.35 6.96
C ASP A 126 -21.15 2.90 6.17
N LYS A 127 -20.68 2.14 5.16
CA LYS A 127 -19.60 2.55 4.25
C LYS A 127 -20.06 3.44 3.08
N LYS A 128 -21.37 3.64 2.86
CA LYS A 128 -21.88 4.49 1.77
C LYS A 128 -21.88 5.98 2.16
N ASP A 129 -21.99 6.27 3.46
CA ASP A 129 -21.98 7.63 4.02
C ASP A 129 -20.62 8.04 4.61
N SER A 130 -19.62 7.14 4.62
CA SER A 130 -18.26 7.50 5.03
C SER A 130 -17.56 8.25 3.90
N TYR A 131 -17.39 9.57 4.05
CA TYR A 131 -16.45 10.37 3.25
C TYR A 131 -15.05 9.74 3.39
N GLN A 132 -14.55 9.12 2.32
CA GLN A 132 -13.16 8.65 2.26
C GLN A 132 -12.34 9.76 1.58
N PRO A 133 -11.42 10.42 2.29
CA PRO A 133 -10.63 11.47 1.69
C PRO A 133 -9.81 10.89 0.54
N VAL A 134 -9.75 11.60 -0.59
CA VAL A 134 -8.99 11.16 -1.77
C VAL A 134 -7.49 11.10 -1.46
N CYS A 135 -6.99 11.97 -0.58
CA CYS A 135 -5.60 12.06 -0.13
C CYS A 135 -5.55 12.09 1.40
N ASN A 136 -4.87 11.11 2.00
CA ASN A 136 -4.64 11.04 3.44
C ASN A 136 -3.17 11.33 3.74
N ILE A 137 -2.92 12.38 4.51
CA ILE A 137 -1.58 12.80 4.92
C ILE A 137 -1.44 12.56 6.42
N PRO A 138 -0.73 11.51 6.87
CA PRO A 138 -0.44 11.32 8.28
C PRO A 138 0.40 12.46 8.86
N ILE A 139 0.03 12.89 10.06
CA ILE A 139 0.84 13.78 10.91
C ILE A 139 1.45 12.89 12.00
N ILE A 140 2.77 12.83 12.08
CA ILE A 140 3.46 12.00 13.08
C ILE A 140 3.65 12.76 14.39
N THR A 141 3.51 12.04 15.50
CA THR A 141 3.63 12.57 16.87
C THR A 141 4.69 11.84 17.70
N SER A 142 5.36 10.83 17.13
CA SER A 142 6.49 10.15 17.76
C SER A 142 7.46 9.55 16.72
N LEU A 143 8.71 9.37 17.12
CA LEU A 143 9.72 8.70 16.27
C LEU A 143 9.34 7.26 15.92
N LYS A 144 8.65 6.56 16.82
CA LYS A 144 8.18 5.19 16.57
C LYS A 144 7.12 5.12 15.46
N GLU A 145 6.28 6.15 15.36
CA GLU A 145 5.32 6.28 14.25
C GLU A 145 6.02 6.56 12.93
N GLU A 146 7.05 7.42 12.95
CA GLU A 146 7.90 7.69 11.79
C GLU A 146 8.53 6.40 11.25
N GLU A 147 9.28 5.68 12.10
CA GLU A 147 9.97 4.44 11.73
C GLU A 147 8.97 3.43 11.15
N ARG A 148 7.85 3.21 11.85
CA ARG A 148 6.80 2.28 11.40
C ARG A 148 6.24 2.67 10.03
N LEU A 149 5.92 3.94 9.80
CA LEU A 149 5.35 4.40 8.53
C LEU A 149 6.35 4.27 7.38
N ILE A 150 7.63 4.55 7.63
CA ILE A 150 8.67 4.47 6.60
C ILE A 150 9.02 3.00 6.27
N GLU A 151 9.17 2.15 7.28
CA GLU A 151 9.57 0.74 7.10
C GLU A 151 8.45 -0.13 6.52
N SER A 152 7.19 0.12 6.92
CA SER A 152 6.05 -0.65 6.41
C SER A 152 5.53 -0.15 5.05
N SER A 153 5.99 1.02 4.58
CA SER A 153 5.53 1.58 3.32
C SER A 153 6.14 0.85 2.12
N THR A 154 5.28 0.33 1.26
CA THR A 154 5.67 -0.17 -0.07
C THR A 154 5.91 0.94 -1.08
N LYS A 155 5.52 2.18 -0.74
CA LYS A 155 5.67 3.38 -1.56
C LYS A 155 6.88 4.19 -1.11
N PRO A 156 7.54 4.94 -2.01
CA PRO A 156 8.46 5.99 -1.59
C PRO A 156 7.77 6.98 -0.66
N VAL A 157 8.55 7.58 0.25
CA VAL A 157 8.03 8.48 1.28
C VAL A 157 8.66 9.86 1.12
N VAL A 158 7.83 10.89 1.19
CA VAL A 158 8.25 12.30 1.28
C VAL A 158 7.74 12.87 2.58
N LYS A 159 8.66 13.29 3.45
CA LYS A 159 8.36 13.84 4.77
C LYS A 159 8.70 15.32 4.78
N LEU A 160 7.75 16.17 5.18
CA LEU A 160 8.00 17.58 5.51
C LEU A 160 7.96 17.75 7.02
N LEU A 161 9.08 18.19 7.57
CA LEU A 161 9.20 18.69 8.93
C LEU A 161 9.07 20.20 8.90
N TYR A 162 8.17 20.75 9.72
CA TYR A 162 8.10 22.20 9.93
C TYR A 162 7.74 22.53 11.39
N ASN A 163 8.48 23.47 11.99
CA ASN A 163 8.33 23.86 13.39
C ASN A 163 8.54 25.36 13.54
N ARG A 164 7.46 26.13 13.34
CA ARG A 164 7.47 27.59 13.51
C ARG A 164 7.74 28.01 14.97
N SER A 165 7.37 27.19 15.94
CA SER A 165 7.57 27.46 17.37
C SER A 165 9.02 27.32 17.85
N ASN A 166 9.95 26.91 16.99
CA ASN A 166 11.34 26.76 17.37
C ASN A 166 11.96 28.11 17.81
N ASN A 167 12.66 28.11 18.94
CA ASN A 167 13.28 29.32 19.51
C ASN A 167 14.36 29.96 18.61
N LYS A 168 14.91 29.21 17.65
CA LYS A 168 15.90 29.71 16.68
C LYS A 168 15.25 30.33 15.44
N TYR A 169 13.92 30.27 15.30
CA TYR A 169 13.18 30.77 14.15
C TYR A 169 13.27 32.30 14.02
N SER A 170 13.60 32.77 12.83
CA SER A 170 13.60 34.21 12.50
C SER A 170 12.21 34.65 12.03
N TYR A 171 11.50 35.44 12.84
CA TYR A 171 10.16 35.96 12.54
C TYR A 171 10.15 37.14 11.56
N THR A 172 10.94 37.04 10.50
CA THR A 172 10.90 37.99 9.37
C THR A 172 9.77 37.61 8.41
N SER A 173 9.14 38.59 7.76
CA SER A 173 8.12 38.34 6.73
C SER A 173 8.59 37.34 5.67
N ASN A 174 9.83 37.48 5.20
CA ASN A 174 10.44 36.57 4.22
C ASN A 174 10.50 35.11 4.68
N SER A 175 10.83 34.88 5.96
CA SER A 175 10.90 33.51 6.50
C SER A 175 9.52 32.90 6.67
N ASP A 176 8.54 33.68 7.13
CA ASP A 176 7.13 33.24 7.23
C ASP A 176 6.56 32.92 5.84
N ASP A 177 6.81 33.77 4.84
CA ASP A 177 6.39 33.53 3.46
C ASP A 177 7.02 32.26 2.88
N HIS A 178 8.32 32.04 3.11
CA HIS A 178 9.00 30.83 2.65
C HIS A 178 8.51 29.56 3.35
N LEU A 179 8.17 29.64 4.65
CA LEU A 179 7.58 28.51 5.36
C LEU A 179 6.22 28.13 4.77
N LEU A 180 5.38 29.13 4.50
CA LEU A 180 4.07 28.91 3.86
C LEU A 180 4.22 28.32 2.45
N LYS A 181 5.18 28.80 1.65
CA LYS A 181 5.48 28.24 0.33
C LYS A 181 5.92 26.77 0.39
N ASN A 182 6.71 26.38 1.39
CA ASN A 182 7.06 24.98 1.62
C ASN A 182 5.82 24.12 1.93
N ILE A 183 4.93 24.60 2.81
CA ILE A 183 3.67 23.90 3.15
C ILE A 183 2.77 23.77 1.91
N GLU A 184 2.60 24.86 1.15
CA GLU A 184 1.79 24.86 -0.07
C GLU A 184 2.35 23.91 -1.13
N LEU A 185 3.67 23.89 -1.33
CA LEU A 185 4.32 22.96 -2.25
C LEU A 185 4.09 21.51 -1.82
N PHE A 186 4.19 21.22 -0.53
CA PHE A 186 3.93 19.88 0.01
C PHE A 186 2.51 19.43 -0.30
N ASP A 187 1.51 20.27 -0.04
CA ASP A 187 0.11 19.93 -0.31
C ASP A 187 -0.14 19.76 -1.82
N LYS A 188 0.51 20.56 -2.69
CA LYS A 188 0.44 20.38 -4.15
C LYS A 188 1.03 19.05 -4.60
N LEU A 189 2.20 18.68 -4.06
CA LEU A 189 2.88 17.43 -4.41
C LEU A 189 2.11 16.21 -3.89
N SER A 190 1.54 16.30 -2.67
CA SER A 190 0.75 15.21 -2.09
C SER A 190 -0.51 14.91 -2.89
N LEU A 191 -1.16 15.94 -3.42
CA LEU A 191 -2.29 15.78 -4.33
C LEU A 191 -1.85 15.21 -5.70
N ARG A 192 -0.76 15.74 -6.27
CA ARG A 192 -0.29 15.35 -7.60
C ARG A 192 0.21 13.91 -7.68
N PHE A 193 0.91 13.45 -6.65
CA PHE A 193 1.48 12.10 -6.57
C PHE A 193 0.71 11.19 -5.62
N ASN A 194 -0.56 11.54 -5.35
CA ASN A 194 -1.45 10.75 -4.53
C ASN A 194 -1.53 9.30 -5.05
N GLY A 195 -1.47 8.34 -4.13
CA GLY A 195 -1.48 6.92 -4.47
C GLY A 195 -0.12 6.35 -4.87
N ARG A 196 0.85 7.17 -5.31
CA ARG A 196 2.20 6.72 -5.71
C ARG A 196 3.26 6.96 -4.64
N VAL A 197 3.17 8.09 -3.95
CA VAL A 197 4.10 8.49 -2.87
C VAL A 197 3.32 8.63 -1.58
N LEU A 198 3.89 8.19 -0.47
CA LEU A 198 3.37 8.45 0.87
C LEU A 198 3.92 9.80 1.36
N PHE A 199 3.04 10.77 1.60
CA PHE A 199 3.41 12.07 2.14
C PHE A 199 3.17 12.12 3.65
N ILE A 200 4.13 12.61 4.42
CA ILE A 200 4.07 12.66 5.90
C ILE A 200 4.39 14.07 6.39
N LYS A 201 3.62 14.57 7.35
CA LYS A 201 3.94 15.82 8.08
C LYS A 201 4.55 15.48 9.45
N ASP A 202 5.71 16.05 9.72
CA ASP A 202 6.46 15.90 10.97
C ASP A 202 6.39 17.21 11.77
N VAL A 203 5.80 17.12 12.97
CA VAL A 203 5.63 18.26 13.88
C VAL A 203 6.46 18.11 15.17
N ILE A 204 7.28 17.06 15.27
CA ILE A 204 8.05 16.74 16.48
C ILE A 204 9.53 17.10 16.37
N GLY A 205 10.05 17.22 15.16
CA GLY A 205 11.48 17.45 14.97
C GLY A 205 11.99 18.79 15.51
N ASP A 206 13.27 18.79 15.91
CA ASP A 206 13.97 19.98 16.44
C ASP A 206 14.45 20.94 15.32
N GLU A 207 14.36 20.52 14.06
CA GLU A 207 14.63 21.38 12.92
C GLU A 207 13.46 22.36 12.66
N ILE A 208 13.73 23.44 11.93
CA ILE A 208 12.68 24.43 11.61
C ILE A 208 11.90 24.05 10.36
N CYS A 209 12.59 23.68 9.28
CA CYS A 209 11.96 23.29 8.03
C CYS A 209 12.90 22.37 7.25
N CYS A 210 12.49 21.12 7.04
CA CYS A 210 13.31 20.12 6.40
C CYS A 210 12.45 19.15 5.60
N TRP A 211 12.88 18.85 4.36
CA TRP A 211 12.29 17.80 3.55
C TRP A 211 13.18 16.57 3.58
N SER A 212 12.59 15.42 3.86
CA SER A 212 13.28 14.13 3.85
C SER A 212 12.63 13.19 2.85
N PHE A 213 13.47 12.49 2.09
CA PHE A 213 13.07 11.65 0.97
C PHE A 213 13.52 10.22 1.24
N TYR A 214 12.61 9.27 1.13
CA TYR A 214 12.88 7.86 1.40
C TYR A 214 12.41 6.96 0.26
N GLY A 215 13.15 5.89 0.04
CA GLY A 215 12.79 4.82 -0.89
C GLY A 215 13.16 3.47 -0.28
N GLN A 216 12.28 2.48 -0.40
CA GLN A 216 12.50 1.13 0.12
C GLN A 216 12.89 1.13 1.63
N GLY A 217 12.23 1.96 2.44
CA GLY A 217 12.49 2.09 3.88
C GLY A 217 13.78 2.84 4.25
N ARG A 218 14.58 3.30 3.28
CA ARG A 218 15.85 4.00 3.53
C ARG A 218 15.78 5.47 3.16
N LYS A 219 16.47 6.33 3.91
CA LYS A 219 16.60 7.76 3.60
C LYS A 219 17.54 7.95 2.42
N LEU A 220 17.08 8.62 1.36
CA LEU A 220 17.82 8.86 0.13
C LEU A 220 18.41 10.27 0.07
N ALA A 221 17.63 11.25 0.50
CA ALA A 221 18.02 12.65 0.46
C ALA A 221 17.35 13.48 1.57
N GLU A 222 17.92 14.64 1.81
CA GLU A 222 17.42 15.65 2.72
C GLU A 222 17.67 17.05 2.15
N VAL A 223 16.64 17.90 2.16
CA VAL A 223 16.74 19.30 1.78
C VAL A 223 16.46 20.16 3.01
N CYS A 224 17.53 20.69 3.61
CA CYS A 224 17.43 21.61 4.74
C CYS A 224 17.00 22.98 4.22
N CYS A 225 15.80 23.42 4.58
CA CYS A 225 15.20 24.68 4.11
C CYS A 225 15.53 25.85 5.04
N THR A 226 16.72 25.85 5.62
CA THR A 226 17.14 26.82 6.64
C THR A 226 18.50 27.41 6.33
N SER A 227 18.69 28.68 6.66
CA SER A 227 19.97 29.38 6.58
C SER A 227 20.25 30.12 7.89
N ILE A 228 21.47 29.99 8.42
CA ILE A 228 21.87 30.69 9.65
C ILE A 228 22.33 32.10 9.28
N VAL A 229 21.69 33.10 9.89
CA VAL A 229 22.06 34.50 9.78
C VAL A 229 22.57 35.00 11.13
N TYR A 230 23.73 35.65 11.09
CA TYR A 230 24.31 36.32 12.25
C TYR A 230 23.71 37.72 12.32
N ALA A 231 22.73 37.92 13.19
CA ALA A 231 22.34 39.25 13.62
C ALA A 231 23.27 39.69 14.76
N THR A 232 23.36 41.00 15.01
CA THR A 232 24.31 41.64 15.95
C THR A 232 24.24 41.13 17.39
N GLU A 233 23.15 40.45 17.78
CA GLU A 233 22.92 40.03 19.16
C GLU A 233 22.60 38.52 19.34
N LYS A 234 22.05 37.83 18.32
CA LYS A 234 21.73 36.39 18.38
C LYS A 234 21.84 35.72 17.01
N LYS A 235 22.24 34.44 16.99
CA LYS A 235 22.11 33.58 15.80
C LYS A 235 20.64 33.33 15.54
N GLN A 236 20.16 33.73 14.37
CA GLN A 236 18.80 33.47 13.91
C GLN A 236 18.83 32.53 12.71
N THR A 237 17.78 31.72 12.57
CA THR A 237 17.64 30.80 11.45
C THR A 237 16.49 31.29 10.55
N LYS A 238 16.84 31.69 9.34
CA LYS A 238 15.86 32.04 8.31
C LYS A 238 15.39 30.80 7.58
N VAL A 239 14.15 30.84 7.10
CA VAL A 239 13.61 29.78 6.24
C VAL A 239 13.82 30.16 4.78
N GLU A 240 14.24 29.18 3.99
CA GLU A 240 14.46 29.27 2.57
C GLU A 240 13.43 28.40 1.83
N PHE A 241 13.20 28.70 0.55
CA PHE A 241 12.30 27.92 -0.29
C PHE A 241 13.02 27.42 -1.55
N PRO A 242 13.82 26.33 -1.46
CA PRO A 242 14.54 25.77 -2.60
C PRO A 242 13.62 24.89 -3.48
N GLU A 243 12.59 25.50 -4.07
CA GLU A 243 11.51 24.83 -4.83
C GLU A 243 12.02 23.80 -5.84
N ALA A 244 12.97 24.21 -6.70
CA ALA A 244 13.49 23.35 -7.76
C ALA A 244 14.15 22.07 -7.21
N ARG A 245 14.86 22.17 -6.07
CA ARG A 245 15.53 21.02 -5.45
C ARG A 245 14.53 20.08 -4.78
N ILE A 246 13.53 20.63 -4.11
CA ILE A 246 12.45 19.84 -3.50
C ILE A 246 11.70 19.05 -4.60
N TYR A 247 11.41 19.70 -5.72
CA TYR A 247 10.73 19.08 -6.85
C TYR A 247 11.57 17.98 -7.50
N GLU A 248 12.85 18.25 -7.76
CA GLU A 248 13.82 17.28 -8.28
C GLU A 248 13.90 16.02 -7.41
N GLU A 249 14.06 16.18 -6.09
CA GLU A 249 14.10 15.04 -5.16
C GLU A 249 12.79 14.28 -5.09
N THR A 250 11.65 14.97 -5.18
CA THR A 250 10.33 14.32 -5.24
C THR A 250 10.18 13.46 -6.49
N LEU A 251 10.74 13.88 -7.62
CA LEU A 251 10.76 13.05 -8.83
C LEU A 251 11.74 11.87 -8.68
N ASN A 252 12.89 12.08 -8.05
CA ASN A 252 13.89 11.03 -7.85
C ASN A 252 13.36 9.87 -7.00
N VAL A 253 12.54 10.12 -5.97
CA VAL A 253 11.97 9.03 -5.17
C VAL A 253 11.01 8.13 -5.95
N LEU A 254 10.41 8.61 -7.05
CA LEU A 254 9.53 7.79 -7.89
C LEU A 254 10.28 6.62 -8.55
N LEU A 255 11.61 6.71 -8.68
CA LEU A 255 12.44 5.60 -9.16
C LEU A 255 12.42 4.37 -8.22
N TYR A 256 11.88 4.54 -7.01
CA TYR A 256 11.80 3.51 -5.97
C TYR A 256 10.35 3.02 -5.73
N GLU A 257 9.42 3.31 -6.65
CA GLU A 257 8.01 2.86 -6.57
C GLU A 257 7.85 1.35 -6.78
N THR A 258 8.73 0.73 -7.56
CA THR A 258 8.71 -0.71 -7.80
C THR A 258 9.75 -1.40 -6.90
N PRO A 259 9.38 -2.43 -6.11
CA PRO A 259 10.37 -3.28 -5.48
C PRO A 259 11.22 -3.92 -6.58
N ARG A 260 12.55 -3.84 -6.46
CA ARG A 260 13.45 -4.54 -7.37
C ARG A 260 13.16 -6.03 -7.26
N VAL A 261 12.62 -6.63 -8.31
CA VAL A 261 12.60 -8.08 -8.47
C VAL A 261 14.07 -8.54 -8.44
N PRO A 262 14.44 -9.60 -7.72
CA PRO A 262 15.79 -10.13 -7.80
C PRO A 262 16.07 -10.50 -9.26
N ASP A 263 17.00 -9.80 -9.88
CA ASP A 263 17.33 -9.87 -11.30
C ASP A 263 18.15 -11.15 -11.61
N ASN A 264 17.66 -12.32 -11.20
CA ASN A 264 18.32 -13.58 -11.52
C ASN A 264 18.25 -13.89 -13.03
N SER A 265 17.33 -13.29 -13.77
CA SER A 265 17.18 -13.51 -15.22
C SER A 265 18.08 -12.62 -16.09
N LEU A 266 18.50 -11.44 -15.62
CA LEU A 266 19.43 -10.57 -16.37
C LEU A 266 20.89 -11.01 -16.24
N LEU A 267 21.27 -11.69 -15.14
CA LEU A 267 22.60 -12.25 -14.93
C LEU A 267 22.90 -13.48 -15.81
N GLU A 268 21.88 -14.24 -16.22
CA GLU A 268 22.06 -15.39 -17.12
C GLU A 268 22.26 -14.99 -18.58
N ALA A 269 21.79 -13.80 -19.00
CA ALA A 269 21.89 -13.35 -20.38
C ALA A 269 23.30 -12.81 -20.75
N THR A 270 24.10 -12.41 -19.77
CA THR A 270 25.45 -11.83 -19.98
C THR A 270 26.59 -12.76 -19.53
N SER A 271 26.30 -13.88 -18.86
CA SER A 271 27.33 -14.81 -18.34
C SER A 271 27.93 -15.77 -19.37
N ARG A 272 27.45 -15.75 -20.63
CA ARG A 272 28.07 -16.50 -21.74
C ARG A 272 28.87 -15.60 -22.69
N SER A 273 29.83 -14.86 -22.15
CA SER A 273 31.13 -14.56 -22.80
C SER A 273 31.79 -13.36 -22.13
N ARG A 274 32.66 -13.61 -21.15
CA ARG A 274 33.95 -12.90 -21.00
C ARG A 274 34.74 -13.44 -19.82
N SER A 275 35.65 -14.34 -20.14
CA SER A 275 36.95 -14.39 -19.47
C SER A 275 37.67 -13.05 -19.66
N GLN A 276 38.19 -12.50 -18.56
CA GLN A 276 39.02 -11.29 -18.42
C GLN A 276 38.32 -9.92 -18.59
N ALA A 277 38.05 -9.23 -17.47
CA ALA A 277 38.16 -7.77 -17.33
C ALA A 277 38.15 -7.37 -15.83
N SER A 278 38.87 -6.27 -15.53
CA SER A 278 39.21 -5.62 -14.25
C SER A 278 38.01 -5.20 -13.38
N PRO A 279 38.19 -4.76 -12.11
CA PRO A 279 37.07 -4.44 -11.21
C PRO A 279 36.29 -3.25 -11.78
N SER A 280 35.01 -3.48 -12.07
CA SER A 280 34.16 -2.56 -12.80
C SER A 280 33.60 -1.46 -11.89
N GLU A 281 33.34 -0.32 -12.53
CA GLU A 281 32.70 0.92 -12.04
C GLU A 281 31.34 0.70 -11.35
N ASP A 282 30.84 -0.54 -11.31
CA ASP A 282 29.59 -0.96 -10.70
C ASP A 282 29.63 -0.91 -9.17
N GLU A 283 30.78 -1.22 -8.53
CA GLU A 283 30.90 -1.14 -7.06
C GLU A 283 30.89 0.31 -6.56
N GLU A 284 31.58 1.23 -7.25
CA GLU A 284 31.54 2.67 -6.92
C GLU A 284 30.15 3.27 -7.13
N THR A 285 29.43 2.84 -8.18
CA THR A 285 28.06 3.30 -8.47
C THR A 285 27.06 2.79 -7.42
N PHE A 286 27.32 1.62 -6.83
CA PHE A 286 26.51 1.05 -5.76
C PHE A 286 26.76 1.77 -4.42
N GLU A 287 28.01 2.06 -4.07
CA GLU A 287 28.35 2.84 -2.88
C GLU A 287 27.86 4.30 -2.93
N LEU A 288 27.89 4.93 -4.11
CA LEU A 288 27.36 6.29 -4.32
C LEU A 288 25.84 6.37 -4.10
N ARG A 289 25.10 5.27 -4.33
CA ARG A 289 23.64 5.21 -4.17
C ARG A 289 23.17 4.98 -2.72
N ASP A 290 24.04 4.49 -1.84
CA ASP A 290 23.72 4.29 -0.41
C ASP A 290 23.99 5.54 0.45
N ARG A 291 24.65 6.58 -0.11
CA ARG A 291 24.91 7.83 0.62
C ARG A 291 23.69 8.75 0.60
N VAL A 292 23.24 9.16 1.79
CA VAL A 292 22.19 10.19 1.95
C VAL A 292 22.65 11.51 1.37
N ARG A 293 21.96 12.01 0.35
CA ARG A 293 22.26 13.29 -0.31
C ARG A 293 21.73 14.44 0.55
N ARG A 294 22.62 15.16 1.24
CA ARG A 294 22.26 16.33 2.08
C ARG A 294 22.43 17.63 1.30
N ILE A 295 21.32 18.32 1.05
CA ILE A 295 21.24 19.54 0.25
C ILE A 295 21.00 20.72 1.20
N HIS A 296 21.95 21.66 1.22
CA HIS A 296 21.84 22.91 1.95
C HIS A 296 21.66 24.07 0.96
N VAL A 297 20.82 25.04 1.31
CA VAL A 297 20.64 26.24 0.49
C VAL A 297 21.93 27.07 0.52
N LYS A 298 22.52 27.34 -0.66
CA LYS A 298 23.74 28.15 -0.78
C LYS A 298 23.47 29.59 -0.35
N ARG A 299 24.38 30.18 0.43
CA ARG A 299 24.38 31.62 0.74
C ARG A 299 24.68 32.39 -0.55
N TYR A 300 23.74 33.20 -1.04
CA TYR A 300 24.11 34.34 -1.88
C TYR A 300 24.60 35.44 -0.95
N SER A 301 25.92 35.59 -0.84
CA SER A 301 26.52 36.75 -0.19
C SER A 301 26.26 37.97 -1.06
N THR A 302 25.31 38.82 -0.69
CA THR A 302 25.00 40.08 -1.42
C THR A 302 26.03 41.18 -1.14
N TYR A 303 27.32 40.85 -1.02
CA TYR A 303 28.38 41.78 -0.60
C TYR A 303 29.55 41.92 -1.59
N ASP A 304 29.41 41.48 -2.84
CA ASP A 304 30.44 41.64 -3.89
C ASP A 304 29.98 42.51 -5.07
N ASP A 305 29.32 43.63 -4.78
CA ASP A 305 29.04 44.68 -5.77
C ASP A 305 29.42 46.07 -5.25
N ARG A 306 30.59 46.18 -4.60
CA ARG A 306 31.27 47.47 -4.45
C ARG A 306 32.07 47.73 -5.72
N GLN A 307 31.54 48.59 -6.57
CA GLN A 307 32.28 49.27 -7.63
C GLN A 307 33.58 49.84 -7.03
N LEU A 308 34.71 49.21 -7.34
CA LEU A 308 36.04 49.75 -7.09
C LEU A 308 36.20 50.97 -8.02
N GLY A 309 36.24 52.15 -7.42
CA GLY A 309 36.46 53.40 -8.12
C GLY A 309 37.79 53.39 -8.88
N HIS A 310 37.73 53.77 -10.15
CA HIS A 310 38.87 54.29 -10.89
C HIS A 310 38.75 55.82 -10.90
N GLN A 311 39.43 56.48 -9.96
CA GLN A 311 39.84 57.87 -10.15
C GLN A 311 41.11 57.86 -11.00
N SER A 312 40.95 58.08 -12.30
CA SER A 312 42.04 58.47 -13.18
C SER A 312 42.36 59.95 -12.92
N THR A 313 43.49 60.20 -12.27
CA THR A 313 44.14 61.50 -12.23
C THR A 313 44.75 61.76 -13.61
N HIS A 314 44.25 62.74 -14.35
CA HIS A 314 44.98 63.34 -15.47
C HIS A 314 45.71 64.57 -14.95
N ARG A 315 47.05 64.52 -15.02
CA ARG A 315 47.89 65.70 -15.14
C ARG A 315 47.71 66.25 -16.56
N ASP A 316 47.41 67.54 -16.65
CA ASP A 316 48.12 68.53 -17.46
C ASP A 316 47.81 69.93 -16.89
#